data_AF-A0A8J4E0G0-F1
#
_entry.id   AF-A0A8J4E0G0-F1
#
_cell.length_a   1.000
_cell.length_b   1.000
_cell.length_c   1.000
_cell.angle_alpha   90.00
_cell.angle_beta   90.00
_cell.angle_gamma   90.00
#
_symmetry.space_group_name_H-M   'P 1'
#
loop_
_entity.id
_entity.type
_entity.pdbx_description
1 polymer ?
#
loop_
_entity_poly.entity_id
_entity_poly.type
_entity_poly.pdbx_seq_one_letter_code
_entity_poly.pdbx_strand_id
1 'polypeptide(L)'
;MVLNPGTSARFAQILHEQRDPLIKRWTTLALHGVRGRSTEAELAAQVTEIYAALTTTLRAAGASDLSSDDAAEVRSALADLSSSQARRGFTPSETAFTVFALKDAVLDSVDQTDPTALTDFIAFARFVDELALFTFETYAQTREELIVEQNHQLMELSTPVIKLWDGVLAVPLVGTLDSARSQVVMESLLQTLVDTGSAYAIIDITGVSAVDTQVAQHLLKTVMAARLMGAECIISGIRPQIAQTVVSLGIEFGDIVTKSSLADALLHTLRASGADVVRARRAI
;
A
#
# COMPACT_ATOMS: atom_id res chain seq x y z
N MET A 1 -36.39 4.35 -5.66
CA MET A 1 -37.21 3.12 -5.77
C MET A 1 -36.23 1.96 -5.66
N VAL A 2 -36.34 1.21 -4.58
CA VAL A 2 -35.43 0.14 -4.16
C VAL A 2 -35.91 -1.18 -4.75
N LEU A 3 -35.02 -2.17 -4.91
CA LEU A 3 -35.40 -3.51 -5.32
C LEU A 3 -36.37 -4.08 -4.27
N ASN A 4 -37.64 -4.28 -4.63
CA ASN A 4 -38.61 -4.91 -3.73
C ASN A 4 -38.59 -6.44 -3.94
N PRO A 5 -39.08 -7.25 -2.98
CA PRO A 5 -39.05 -8.71 -3.08
C PRO A 5 -39.73 -9.27 -4.33
N GLY A 6 -40.81 -8.64 -4.80
CA GLY A 6 -41.51 -9.06 -6.02
C GLY A 6 -40.69 -8.82 -7.29
N THR A 7 -40.08 -7.65 -7.41
CA THR A 7 -39.16 -7.32 -8.51
C THR A 7 -37.92 -8.23 -8.46
N SER A 8 -37.37 -8.48 -7.27
CA SER A 8 -36.24 -9.40 -7.07
C SER A 8 -36.55 -10.82 -7.56
N ALA A 9 -37.70 -11.37 -7.17
CA ALA A 9 -38.14 -12.70 -7.59
C ALA A 9 -38.33 -12.79 -9.11
N ARG A 10 -38.88 -11.75 -9.76
CA ARG A 10 -39.01 -11.71 -11.22
C ARG A 10 -37.66 -11.72 -11.92
N PHE A 11 -36.69 -10.91 -11.49
CA PHE A 11 -35.34 -10.96 -12.07
C PHE A 11 -34.62 -12.25 -11.76
N ALA A 12 -34.77 -12.83 -10.57
CA ALA A 12 -34.25 -14.16 -10.27
C ALA A 12 -34.78 -15.23 -11.23
N GLN A 13 -36.05 -15.13 -11.62
CA GLN A 13 -36.67 -16.02 -12.61
C GLN A 13 -36.12 -15.76 -14.02
N ILE A 14 -36.05 -14.50 -14.48
CA ILE A 14 -35.47 -14.13 -15.78
C ILE A 14 -34.04 -14.64 -15.89
N LEU A 15 -33.21 -14.38 -14.87
CA LEU A 15 -31.83 -14.85 -14.83
C LEU A 15 -31.80 -16.37 -14.97
N HIS A 16 -32.62 -17.08 -14.19
CA HIS A 16 -32.67 -18.54 -14.22
C HIS A 16 -33.08 -19.12 -15.59
N GLU A 17 -34.12 -18.58 -16.21
CA GLU A 17 -34.65 -19.03 -17.50
C GLU A 17 -33.70 -18.72 -18.66
N GLN A 18 -32.98 -17.58 -18.60
CA GLN A 18 -32.08 -17.10 -19.65
C GLN A 18 -30.60 -17.31 -19.33
N ARG A 19 -30.25 -18.26 -18.46
CA ARG A 19 -28.88 -18.44 -17.93
C ARG A 19 -27.79 -18.42 -19.00
N ASP A 20 -27.82 -19.38 -19.93
CA ASP A 20 -26.72 -19.54 -20.88
C ASP A 20 -26.65 -18.41 -21.93
N PRO A 21 -27.78 -17.96 -22.53
CA PRO A 21 -27.79 -16.77 -23.39
C PRO A 21 -27.28 -15.50 -22.69
N LEU A 22 -27.69 -15.29 -21.44
CA LEU A 22 -27.32 -14.10 -20.66
C LEU A 22 -25.83 -14.12 -20.29
N ILE A 23 -25.29 -15.24 -19.79
CA ILE A 23 -23.85 -15.35 -19.47
C ILE A 23 -23.01 -15.09 -20.73
N LYS A 24 -23.39 -15.68 -21.87
CA LYS A 24 -22.68 -15.46 -23.14
C LYS A 24 -22.73 -14.00 -23.57
N ARG A 25 -23.89 -13.36 -23.52
CA ARG A 25 -24.09 -11.95 -23.88
C ARG A 25 -23.32 -11.03 -22.95
N TRP A 26 -23.41 -11.26 -21.64
CA TRP A 26 -22.71 -10.50 -20.62
C TRP A 26 -21.20 -10.60 -20.80
N THR A 27 -20.66 -11.80 -21.00
CA THR A 27 -19.23 -12.00 -21.31
C THR A 27 -18.80 -11.22 -22.55
N THR A 28 -19.60 -11.28 -23.63
CA THR A 28 -19.33 -10.54 -24.88
C THR A 28 -19.28 -9.04 -24.65
N LEU A 29 -20.22 -8.49 -23.87
CA LEU A 29 -20.26 -7.07 -23.56
C LEU A 29 -19.08 -6.67 -22.68
N ALA A 30 -18.81 -7.42 -21.62
CA ALA A 30 -17.71 -7.16 -20.70
C ALA A 30 -16.33 -7.20 -21.38
N LEU A 31 -16.14 -8.03 -22.42
CA LEU A 31 -14.92 -8.07 -23.22
C LEU A 31 -14.55 -6.70 -23.83
N HIS A 32 -15.55 -5.91 -24.23
CA HIS A 32 -15.32 -4.57 -24.80
C HIS A 32 -14.73 -3.61 -23.75
N GLY A 33 -15.08 -3.80 -22.48
CA GLY A 33 -14.62 -2.95 -21.38
C GLY A 33 -13.20 -3.23 -20.92
N VAL A 34 -12.75 -4.49 -21.00
CA VAL A 34 -11.44 -4.92 -20.48
C VAL A 34 -10.28 -4.73 -21.47
N ARG A 35 -10.53 -4.12 -22.64
CA ARG A 35 -9.52 -3.66 -23.62
C ARG A 35 -8.43 -4.70 -23.95
N GLY A 36 -8.79 -5.98 -24.04
CA GLY A 36 -7.89 -7.08 -24.39
C GLY A 36 -6.97 -7.58 -23.26
N ARG A 37 -7.20 -7.15 -22.00
CA ARG A 37 -6.41 -7.60 -20.83
C ARG A 37 -6.83 -8.95 -20.24
N SER A 38 -7.98 -9.47 -20.68
CA SER A 38 -8.50 -10.79 -20.30
C SER A 38 -8.90 -11.57 -21.55
N THR A 39 -8.78 -12.90 -21.48
CA THR A 39 -9.33 -13.78 -22.50
C THR A 39 -10.84 -13.94 -22.31
N GLU A 40 -11.56 -14.34 -23.36
CA GLU A 40 -13.00 -14.65 -23.27
C GLU A 40 -13.29 -15.74 -22.25
N ALA A 41 -12.44 -16.78 -22.19
CA ALA A 41 -12.60 -17.88 -21.24
C ALA A 41 -12.41 -17.44 -19.77
N GLU A 42 -11.42 -16.59 -19.50
CA GLU A 42 -11.22 -16.01 -18.16
C GLU A 42 -12.42 -15.18 -17.74
N LEU A 43 -12.92 -14.32 -18.66
CA LEU A 43 -14.03 -13.44 -18.35
C LEU A 43 -15.34 -14.23 -18.20
N ALA A 44 -15.55 -15.27 -18.99
CA ALA A 44 -16.70 -16.17 -18.86
C ALA A 44 -16.74 -16.85 -17.49
N ALA A 45 -15.59 -17.29 -16.97
CA ALA A 45 -15.49 -17.88 -15.64
C ALA A 45 -15.87 -16.87 -14.55
N GLN A 46 -15.32 -15.65 -14.60
CA GLN A 46 -15.64 -14.56 -13.67
C GLN A 46 -17.11 -14.17 -13.72
N VAL A 47 -17.66 -13.98 -14.93
CA VAL A 47 -19.07 -13.66 -15.14
C VAL A 47 -19.97 -14.76 -14.58
N THR A 48 -19.61 -16.03 -14.75
CA THR A 48 -20.39 -17.17 -14.25
C THR A 48 -20.43 -17.19 -12.72
N GLU A 49 -19.31 -16.89 -12.06
CA GLU A 49 -19.23 -16.81 -10.60
C GLU A 49 -20.09 -15.69 -10.03
N ILE A 50 -19.96 -14.48 -10.58
CA ILE A 50 -20.77 -13.32 -10.16
C ILE A 50 -22.25 -13.59 -10.44
N TYR A 51 -22.58 -14.16 -11.60
CA TYR A 51 -23.94 -14.54 -11.98
C TYR A 51 -24.56 -15.51 -10.96
N ALA A 52 -23.80 -16.52 -10.52
CA ALA A 52 -24.27 -17.51 -9.55
C ALA A 52 -24.59 -16.84 -8.20
N ALA A 53 -23.64 -16.05 -7.68
CA ALA A 53 -23.82 -15.32 -6.42
C ALA A 53 -24.99 -14.33 -6.49
N LEU A 54 -25.10 -13.58 -7.60
CA LEU A 54 -26.21 -12.66 -7.83
C LEU A 54 -27.57 -13.37 -7.86
N THR A 55 -27.65 -14.53 -8.53
CA THR A 55 -28.89 -15.30 -8.61
C THR A 55 -29.31 -15.82 -7.24
N THR A 56 -28.36 -16.24 -6.40
CA THR A 56 -28.63 -16.61 -5.00
C THR A 56 -29.19 -15.43 -4.23
N THR A 57 -28.52 -14.27 -4.30
CA THR A 57 -28.94 -13.03 -3.63
C THR A 57 -30.36 -12.63 -4.05
N LEU A 58 -30.68 -12.61 -5.35
CA LEU A 58 -32.01 -12.20 -5.82
C LEU A 58 -33.14 -13.18 -5.44
N ARG A 59 -32.81 -14.46 -5.21
CA ARG A 59 -33.77 -15.48 -4.74
C ARG A 59 -34.04 -15.42 -3.25
N ALA A 60 -33.06 -14.98 -2.47
CA ALA A 60 -33.29 -14.70 -1.05
C ALA A 60 -34.36 -13.62 -0.96
N ALA A 61 -35.45 -13.89 -0.23
CA ALA A 61 -36.68 -13.10 -0.24
C ALA A 61 -36.53 -11.66 0.29
N GLY A 62 -35.30 -11.19 0.53
CA GLY A 62 -34.97 -9.95 1.24
C GLY A 62 -33.76 -9.18 0.72
N ALA A 63 -33.15 -9.52 -0.43
CA ALA A 63 -32.07 -8.71 -1.01
C ALA A 63 -32.60 -7.39 -1.61
N SER A 64 -33.05 -6.49 -0.74
CA SER A 64 -33.46 -5.14 -1.11
C SER A 64 -32.28 -4.19 -1.28
N ASP A 65 -31.13 -4.54 -0.70
CA ASP A 65 -29.91 -3.73 -0.71
C ASP A 65 -28.67 -4.65 -0.57
N LEU A 66 -27.57 -4.22 -1.16
CA LEU A 66 -26.26 -4.85 -1.08
C LEU A 66 -25.69 -4.90 0.34
N SER A 67 -26.22 -4.14 1.31
CA SER A 67 -25.79 -4.23 2.72
C SER A 67 -26.33 -5.44 3.50
N SER A 68 -27.37 -6.11 2.98
CA SER A 68 -28.05 -7.22 3.66
C SER A 68 -27.18 -8.48 3.81
N ASP A 69 -27.44 -9.31 4.82
CA ASP A 69 -26.71 -10.58 4.99
C ASP A 69 -26.91 -11.53 3.79
N ASP A 70 -28.09 -11.47 3.16
CA ASP A 70 -28.43 -12.22 1.95
C ASP A 70 -27.53 -11.89 0.75
N ALA A 71 -26.89 -10.72 0.75
CA ALA A 71 -25.96 -10.28 -0.30
C ALA A 71 -24.48 -10.60 0.01
N ALA A 72 -24.19 -11.36 1.07
CA ALA A 72 -22.80 -11.68 1.45
C ALA A 72 -22.03 -12.43 0.35
N GLU A 73 -22.65 -13.40 -0.32
CA GLU A 73 -22.00 -14.16 -1.40
C GLU A 73 -21.62 -13.26 -2.58
N VAL A 74 -22.54 -12.38 -3.01
CA VAL A 74 -22.26 -11.46 -4.12
C VAL A 74 -21.20 -10.43 -3.73
N ARG A 75 -21.19 -9.92 -2.49
CA ARG A 75 -20.12 -9.06 -1.99
C ARG A 75 -18.76 -9.78 -2.03
N SER A 76 -18.70 -11.05 -1.61
CA SER A 76 -17.46 -11.83 -1.65
C SER A 76 -16.95 -11.98 -3.08
N ALA A 77 -17.80 -12.43 -4.02
CA ALA A 77 -17.41 -12.62 -5.41
C ALA A 77 -16.93 -11.30 -6.07
N LEU A 78 -17.59 -10.18 -5.77
CA LEU A 78 -17.19 -8.86 -6.26
C LEU A 78 -15.88 -8.37 -5.63
N ALA A 79 -15.65 -8.65 -4.35
CA ALA A 79 -14.41 -8.31 -3.67
C ALA A 79 -13.21 -9.10 -4.23
N ASP A 80 -13.41 -10.39 -4.52
CA ASP A 80 -12.42 -11.26 -5.16
C ASP A 80 -12.10 -10.78 -6.58
N LEU A 81 -13.12 -10.43 -7.37
CA LEU A 81 -12.95 -9.79 -8.68
C LEU A 81 -12.08 -8.53 -8.55
N SER A 82 -12.49 -7.56 -7.73
CA SER A 82 -11.79 -6.28 -7.57
C SER A 82 -10.35 -6.46 -7.11
N SER A 83 -10.12 -7.33 -6.14
CA SER A 83 -8.78 -7.60 -5.60
C SER A 83 -7.87 -8.24 -6.65
N SER A 84 -8.39 -9.20 -7.42
CA SER A 84 -7.66 -9.86 -8.52
C SER A 84 -7.30 -8.87 -9.63
N GLN A 85 -8.26 -8.02 -10.03
CA GLN A 85 -8.08 -7.02 -11.08
C GLN A 85 -7.09 -5.91 -10.66
N ALA A 86 -7.13 -5.47 -9.39
CA ALA A 86 -6.19 -4.50 -8.83
C ALA A 86 -4.74 -4.98 -8.89
N ARG A 87 -4.49 -6.25 -8.54
CA ARG A 87 -3.16 -6.88 -8.63
C ARG A 87 -2.67 -7.02 -10.07
N ARG A 88 -3.58 -7.24 -11.03
CA ARG A 88 -3.27 -7.35 -12.47
C ARG A 88 -3.14 -5.98 -13.17
N GLY A 89 -3.35 -4.87 -12.46
CA GLY A 89 -3.18 -3.52 -13.01
C GLY A 89 -4.33 -3.02 -13.89
N PHE A 90 -5.52 -3.60 -13.73
CA PHE A 90 -6.75 -3.07 -14.33
C PHE A 90 -7.10 -1.74 -13.69
N THR A 91 -7.89 -0.91 -14.37
CA THR A 91 -8.44 0.30 -13.76
C THR A 91 -9.72 -0.03 -12.97
N PRO A 92 -10.10 0.82 -12.00
CA PRO A 92 -11.39 0.69 -11.33
C PRO A 92 -12.56 0.67 -12.32
N SER A 93 -12.49 1.50 -13.37
CA SER A 93 -13.53 1.59 -14.40
C SER A 93 -13.63 0.32 -15.25
N GLU A 94 -12.50 -0.31 -15.62
CA GLU A 94 -12.50 -1.60 -16.32
C GLU A 94 -13.11 -2.71 -15.46
N THR A 95 -12.85 -2.69 -14.16
CA THR A 95 -13.43 -3.64 -13.19
C THR A 95 -14.96 -3.46 -13.10
N ALA A 96 -15.40 -2.24 -12.81
CA ALA A 96 -16.83 -1.90 -12.68
C ALA A 96 -17.61 -2.11 -13.99
N PHE A 97 -16.97 -1.91 -15.15
CA PHE A 97 -17.60 -2.14 -16.46
C PHE A 97 -18.07 -3.59 -16.62
N THR A 98 -17.31 -4.55 -16.08
CA THR A 98 -17.72 -5.96 -16.11
C THR A 98 -19.07 -6.13 -15.42
N VAL A 99 -19.33 -5.42 -14.31
CA VAL A 99 -20.61 -5.46 -13.62
C VAL A 99 -21.69 -4.66 -14.36
N PHE A 100 -21.37 -3.46 -14.87
CA PHE A 100 -22.35 -2.64 -15.61
C PHE A 100 -22.90 -3.31 -16.87
N ALA A 101 -22.08 -4.10 -17.56
CA ALA A 101 -22.47 -4.84 -18.75
C ALA A 101 -23.67 -5.80 -18.53
N LEU A 102 -23.96 -6.17 -17.27
CA LEU A 102 -25.12 -6.97 -16.91
C LEU A 102 -26.44 -6.26 -17.24
N LYS A 103 -26.50 -4.92 -17.13
CA LYS A 103 -27.73 -4.17 -17.40
C LYS A 103 -28.18 -4.35 -18.84
N ASP A 104 -27.24 -4.20 -19.77
CA ASP A 104 -27.50 -4.35 -21.21
C ASP A 104 -27.80 -5.82 -21.54
N ALA A 105 -27.12 -6.78 -20.90
CA ALA A 105 -27.39 -8.20 -21.09
C ALA A 105 -28.81 -8.60 -20.64
N VAL A 106 -29.31 -8.02 -19.55
CA VAL A 106 -30.65 -8.29 -19.01
C VAL A 106 -31.72 -7.52 -19.77
N LEU A 107 -31.44 -6.30 -20.25
CA LEU A 107 -32.42 -5.47 -20.97
C LEU A 107 -33.01 -6.19 -22.18
N ASP A 108 -32.20 -6.96 -22.91
CA ASP A 108 -32.63 -7.77 -24.07
C ASP A 108 -33.64 -8.88 -23.68
N SER A 109 -33.70 -9.25 -22.39
CA SER A 109 -34.58 -10.30 -21.83
C SER A 109 -35.84 -9.74 -21.15
N VAL A 110 -36.00 -8.41 -21.08
CA VAL A 110 -37.15 -7.77 -20.45
C VAL A 110 -38.32 -7.67 -21.44
N ASP A 111 -39.51 -8.14 -21.04
CA ASP A 111 -40.71 -8.06 -21.87
C ASP A 111 -41.21 -6.62 -22.01
N GLN A 112 -41.01 -6.03 -23.19
CA GLN A 112 -41.40 -4.65 -23.48
C GLN A 112 -42.92 -4.45 -23.57
N THR A 113 -43.71 -5.53 -23.59
CA THR A 113 -45.18 -5.44 -23.62
C THR A 113 -45.80 -5.30 -22.23
N ASP A 114 -45.06 -5.63 -21.17
CA ASP A 114 -45.50 -5.46 -19.78
C ASP A 114 -45.32 -3.99 -19.34
N PRO A 115 -46.40 -3.29 -18.94
CA PRO A 115 -46.33 -1.90 -18.47
C PRO A 115 -45.43 -1.68 -17.25
N THR A 116 -45.16 -2.72 -16.45
CA THR A 116 -44.33 -2.64 -15.24
C THR A 116 -42.86 -2.97 -15.48
N ALA A 117 -42.53 -3.58 -16.62
CA ALA A 117 -41.20 -4.08 -16.94
C ALA A 117 -40.10 -3.02 -16.90
N LEU A 118 -40.38 -1.81 -17.44
CA LEU A 118 -39.41 -0.71 -17.39
C LEU A 118 -39.13 -0.24 -15.96
N THR A 119 -40.18 -0.18 -15.13
CA THR A 119 -40.09 0.25 -13.73
C THR A 119 -39.28 -0.76 -12.92
N ASP A 120 -39.50 -2.06 -13.16
CA ASP A 120 -38.74 -3.16 -12.59
C ASP A 120 -37.27 -3.14 -13.05
N PHE A 121 -37.02 -2.96 -14.35
CA PHE A 121 -35.67 -2.85 -14.89
C PHE A 121 -34.89 -1.69 -14.29
N ILE A 122 -35.52 -0.53 -14.06
CA ILE A 122 -34.86 0.60 -13.39
C ILE A 122 -34.47 0.24 -11.94
N ALA A 123 -35.30 -0.52 -11.21
CA ALA A 123 -34.94 -0.97 -9.87
C ALA A 123 -33.74 -1.94 -9.91
N PHE A 124 -33.75 -2.90 -10.84
CA PHE A 124 -32.64 -3.82 -11.06
C PHE A 124 -31.36 -3.08 -11.48
N ALA A 125 -31.46 -2.15 -12.41
CA ALA A 125 -30.33 -1.35 -12.87
C ALA A 125 -29.67 -0.55 -11.73
N ARG A 126 -30.45 -0.03 -10.78
CA ARG A 126 -29.93 0.63 -9.58
C ARG A 126 -29.21 -0.35 -8.65
N PHE A 127 -29.73 -1.55 -8.47
CA PHE A 127 -29.03 -2.57 -7.70
C PHE A 127 -27.69 -2.94 -8.36
N VAL A 128 -27.66 -3.07 -9.69
CA VAL A 128 -26.40 -3.27 -10.43
C VAL A 128 -25.46 -2.06 -10.30
N ASP A 129 -25.97 -0.82 -10.19
CA ASP A 129 -25.13 0.35 -9.87
C ASP A 129 -24.44 0.20 -8.50
N GLU A 130 -25.16 -0.28 -7.49
CA GLU A 130 -24.60 -0.54 -6.15
C GLU A 130 -23.51 -1.63 -6.20
N LEU A 131 -23.74 -2.72 -6.94
CA LEU A 131 -22.73 -3.76 -7.16
C LEU A 131 -21.46 -3.20 -7.81
N ALA A 132 -21.63 -2.38 -8.85
CA ALA A 132 -20.51 -1.78 -9.56
C ALA A 132 -19.76 -0.76 -8.69
N LEU A 133 -20.47 0.05 -7.91
CA LEU A 133 -19.86 0.99 -6.96
C LEU A 133 -19.05 0.24 -5.89
N PHE A 134 -19.59 -0.86 -5.36
CA PHE A 134 -18.88 -1.72 -4.41
C PHE A 134 -17.57 -2.26 -4.98
N THR A 135 -17.56 -2.67 -6.26
CA THR A 135 -16.30 -3.10 -6.89
C THR A 135 -15.28 -1.97 -6.96
N PHE A 136 -15.72 -0.74 -7.22
CA PHE A 136 -14.85 0.42 -7.29
C PHE A 136 -14.24 0.76 -5.92
N GLU A 137 -15.07 0.78 -4.87
CA GLU A 137 -14.62 1.04 -3.49
C GLU A 137 -13.62 -0.02 -3.02
N THR A 138 -13.94 -1.31 -3.24
CA THR A 138 -13.06 -2.42 -2.87
C THR A 138 -11.73 -2.37 -3.64
N TYR A 139 -11.78 -2.00 -4.92
CA TYR A 139 -10.57 -1.80 -5.72
C TYR A 139 -9.71 -0.67 -5.11
N ALA A 140 -10.32 0.47 -4.78
CA ALA A 140 -9.60 1.63 -4.25
C ALA A 140 -8.94 1.29 -2.90
N GLN A 141 -9.67 0.61 -2.02
CA GLN A 141 -9.14 0.13 -0.75
C GLN A 141 -7.97 -0.85 -0.96
N THR A 142 -8.13 -1.86 -1.81
CA THR A 142 -7.05 -2.82 -2.10
C THR A 142 -5.81 -2.12 -2.65
N ARG A 143 -6.00 -1.11 -3.51
CA ARG A 143 -4.88 -0.37 -4.09
C ARG A 143 -4.16 0.49 -3.06
N GLU A 144 -4.90 1.12 -2.14
CA GLU A 144 -4.35 1.90 -1.05
C GLU A 144 -3.53 1.01 -0.11
N GLU A 145 -4.08 -0.14 0.30
CA GLU A 145 -3.38 -1.13 1.12
C GLU A 145 -2.07 -1.59 0.48
N LEU A 146 -2.08 -1.85 -0.84
CA LEU A 146 -0.87 -2.20 -1.59
C LEU A 146 0.16 -1.06 -1.62
N ILE A 147 -0.28 0.20 -1.73
CA ILE A 147 0.62 1.37 -1.71
C ILE A 147 1.25 1.54 -0.33
N VAL A 148 0.46 1.41 0.74
CA VAL A 148 0.95 1.50 2.12
C VAL A 148 1.98 0.40 2.40
N GLU A 149 1.68 -0.84 2.02
CA GLU A 149 2.60 -1.97 2.19
C GLU A 149 3.90 -1.77 1.39
N GLN A 150 3.81 -1.32 0.13
CA GLN A 150 4.98 -1.01 -0.69
C GLN A 150 5.84 0.10 -0.08
N ASN A 151 5.21 1.16 0.45
CA ASN A 151 5.92 2.22 1.15
C ASN A 151 6.61 1.70 2.41
N HIS A 152 5.96 0.84 3.19
CA HIS A 152 6.56 0.23 4.39
C HIS A 152 7.80 -0.59 4.03
N GLN A 153 7.71 -1.45 3.01
CA GLN A 153 8.84 -2.25 2.53
C GLN A 153 9.99 -1.37 2.02
N LEU A 154 9.69 -0.27 1.32
CA LEU A 154 10.69 0.71 0.92
C LEU A 154 11.35 1.35 2.14
N MET A 155 10.61 1.65 3.20
CA MET A 155 11.16 2.22 4.44
C MET A 155 12.10 1.25 5.15
N GLU A 156 11.71 -0.02 5.32
CA GLU A 156 12.56 -1.07 5.92
C GLU A 156 13.88 -1.26 5.15
N LEU A 157 13.86 -1.14 3.82
CA LEU A 157 15.05 -1.23 2.98
C LEU A 157 15.89 0.07 2.95
N SER A 158 15.37 1.20 3.44
CA SER A 158 15.94 2.54 3.18
C SER A 158 16.99 3.05 4.16
N THR A 159 17.28 2.32 5.25
CA THR A 159 18.28 2.72 6.26
C THR A 159 18.93 1.49 6.92
N PRO A 160 19.78 0.73 6.21
CA PRO A 160 20.47 -0.41 6.79
C PRO A 160 21.49 0.07 7.82
N VAL A 161 21.44 -0.50 9.03
CA VAL A 161 22.54 -0.40 10.00
C VAL A 161 23.65 -1.33 9.51
N ILE A 162 24.82 -0.77 9.22
CA ILE A 162 25.96 -1.51 8.64
C ILE A 162 27.12 -1.56 9.63
N LYS A 163 27.78 -2.72 9.74
CA LYS A 163 29.03 -2.84 10.49
C LYS A 163 30.19 -2.30 9.65
N LEU A 164 30.81 -1.19 10.07
CA LEU A 164 31.97 -0.62 9.38
C LEU A 164 33.29 -1.22 9.86
N TRP A 165 33.36 -1.57 11.14
CA TRP A 165 34.54 -2.16 11.77
C TRP A 165 34.12 -2.97 13.00
N ASP A 166 35.07 -3.69 13.59
CA ASP A 166 34.84 -4.33 14.89
C ASP A 166 34.53 -3.28 15.97
N GLY A 167 33.32 -3.39 16.53
CA GLY A 167 32.79 -2.45 17.53
C GLY A 167 32.25 -1.13 16.97
N VAL A 168 32.15 -0.97 15.64
CA VAL A 168 31.70 0.27 14.99
C VAL A 168 30.57 -0.01 13.99
N LEU A 169 29.39 0.55 14.27
CA LEU A 169 28.25 0.57 13.35
C LEU A 169 28.15 1.91 12.64
N ALA A 170 27.53 1.93 11.46
CA ALA A 170 27.09 3.14 10.79
C ALA A 170 25.65 3.05 10.32
N VAL A 171 25.00 4.20 10.32
CA VAL A 171 23.60 4.40 9.94
C VAL A 171 23.53 5.55 8.93
N PRO A 172 23.56 5.26 7.62
CA PRO A 172 23.44 6.28 6.60
C PRO A 172 21.99 6.76 6.48
N LEU A 173 21.78 8.05 6.64
CA LEU A 173 20.50 8.72 6.45
C LEU A 173 20.49 9.42 5.10
N VAL A 174 19.61 8.97 4.21
CA VAL A 174 19.50 9.48 2.83
C VAL A 174 18.09 10.00 2.56
N GLY A 175 17.97 11.19 1.98
CA GLY A 175 16.67 11.78 1.61
C GLY A 175 16.02 12.56 2.75
N THR A 176 14.70 12.70 2.71
CA THR A 176 13.93 13.35 3.78
C THR A 176 13.75 12.40 4.94
N LEU A 177 14.04 12.87 6.15
CA LEU A 177 13.82 12.13 7.38
C LEU A 177 12.47 12.61 7.96
N ASP A 178 11.50 11.71 8.05
CA ASP A 178 10.24 11.97 8.77
C ASP A 178 10.24 11.25 10.13
N SER A 179 9.19 11.48 10.92
CA SER A 179 9.09 10.92 12.28
C SER A 179 8.99 9.39 12.29
N ALA A 180 8.27 8.79 11.34
CA ALA A 180 8.09 7.34 11.28
C ALA A 180 9.41 6.63 10.92
N ARG A 181 10.10 7.13 9.90
CA ARG A 181 11.40 6.60 9.48
C ARG A 181 12.48 6.80 10.55
N SER A 182 12.48 7.94 11.24
CA SER A 182 13.40 8.19 12.37
C SER A 182 13.27 7.14 13.47
N GLN A 183 12.03 6.74 13.77
CA GLN A 183 11.77 5.73 14.79
C GLN A 183 12.28 4.35 14.36
N VAL A 184 11.98 3.92 13.13
CA VAL A 184 12.47 2.64 12.58
C VAL A 184 14.01 2.59 12.59
N VAL A 185 14.66 3.69 12.20
CA VAL A 185 16.12 3.82 12.25
C VAL A 185 16.65 3.66 13.67
N MET A 186 16.03 4.34 14.64
CA MET A 186 16.44 4.28 16.03
C MET A 186 16.30 2.85 16.57
N GLU A 187 15.15 2.20 16.36
CA GLU A 187 14.90 0.82 16.81
C GLU A 187 15.92 -0.16 16.21
N SER A 188 16.15 -0.07 14.90
CA SER A 188 17.13 -0.91 14.20
C SER A 188 18.56 -0.70 14.71
N LEU A 189 18.97 0.56 14.94
CA LEU A 189 20.28 0.88 15.51
C LEU A 189 20.43 0.30 16.91
N LEU A 190 19.46 0.52 17.80
CA LEU A 190 19.53 0.06 19.18
C LEU A 190 19.57 -1.46 19.25
N GLN A 191 18.76 -2.15 18.44
CA GLN A 191 18.78 -3.61 18.36
C GLN A 191 20.15 -4.13 17.88
N THR A 192 20.68 -3.55 16.80
CA THR A 192 21.98 -3.97 16.24
C THR A 192 23.14 -3.68 17.21
N LEU A 193 23.10 -2.57 17.96
CA LEU A 193 24.10 -2.26 18.99
C LEU A 193 24.17 -3.36 20.04
N VAL A 194 23.02 -3.84 20.51
CA VAL A 194 22.93 -4.95 21.48
C VAL A 194 23.43 -6.24 20.87
N ASP A 195 22.93 -6.61 19.69
CA ASP A 195 23.24 -7.90 19.05
C ASP A 195 24.74 -8.05 18.73
N THR A 196 25.38 -6.93 18.36
CA THR A 196 26.82 -6.90 18.00
C THR A 196 27.74 -6.54 19.16
N GLY A 197 27.21 -6.03 20.28
CA GLY A 197 28.02 -5.46 21.37
C GLY A 197 28.90 -4.29 20.94
N SER A 198 28.43 -3.47 19.98
CA SER A 198 29.25 -2.38 19.42
C SER A 198 29.31 -1.18 20.36
N ALA A 199 30.52 -0.65 20.56
CA ALA A 199 30.77 0.51 21.44
C ALA A 199 30.55 1.85 20.73
N TYR A 200 30.53 1.87 19.39
CA TYR A 200 30.40 3.09 18.61
C TYR A 200 29.31 2.98 17.54
N ALA A 201 28.58 4.07 17.34
CA ALA A 201 27.63 4.24 16.24
C ALA A 201 27.88 5.56 15.50
N ILE A 202 28.02 5.50 14.18
CA ILE A 202 28.18 6.67 13.32
C ILE A 202 26.88 6.93 12.58
N ILE A 203 26.23 8.06 12.87
CA ILE A 203 25.02 8.48 12.17
C ILE A 203 25.43 9.42 11.04
N ASP A 204 25.35 8.93 9.79
CA ASP A 204 25.79 9.68 8.63
C ASP A 204 24.65 10.44 7.97
N ILE A 205 24.62 11.77 8.16
CA ILE A 205 23.62 12.65 7.57
C ILE A 205 24.07 13.26 6.24
N THR A 206 25.12 12.71 5.60
CA THR A 206 25.63 13.21 4.32
C THR A 206 24.55 13.24 3.23
N GLY A 207 23.59 12.32 3.26
CA GLY A 207 22.48 12.22 2.30
C GLY A 207 21.24 13.04 2.66
N VAL A 208 21.22 13.76 3.78
CA VAL A 208 20.10 14.60 4.21
C VAL A 208 20.22 15.99 3.57
N SER A 209 19.19 16.41 2.84
CA SER A 209 19.20 17.66 2.06
C SER A 209 19.07 18.92 2.92
N ALA A 210 18.29 18.85 4.00
CA ALA A 210 18.11 19.92 4.97
C ALA A 210 17.80 19.33 6.35
N VAL A 211 18.28 20.00 7.40
CA VAL A 211 17.95 19.66 8.79
C VAL A 211 16.96 20.72 9.29
N ASP A 212 15.78 20.28 9.72
CA ASP A 212 14.82 21.11 10.44
C ASP A 212 14.81 20.77 11.94
N THR A 213 13.92 21.40 12.70
CA THR A 213 13.78 21.18 14.14
C THR A 213 13.35 19.74 14.48
N GLN A 214 12.51 19.11 13.67
CA GLN A 214 12.00 17.77 13.93
C GLN A 214 13.10 16.72 13.69
N VAL A 215 13.80 16.80 12.56
CA VAL A 215 14.92 15.92 12.21
C VAL A 215 15.99 15.98 13.29
N ALA A 216 16.37 17.18 13.72
CA ALA A 216 17.39 17.34 14.76
C ALA A 216 16.96 16.77 16.12
N GLN A 217 15.70 16.95 16.52
CA GLN A 217 15.16 16.37 17.76
C GLN A 217 15.18 14.84 17.71
N HIS A 218 14.84 14.24 16.58
CA HIS A 218 14.89 12.79 16.41
C HIS A 218 16.32 12.27 16.44
N LEU A 219 17.26 12.94 15.78
CA LEU A 219 18.70 12.59 15.87
C LEU A 219 19.20 12.64 17.32
N LEU A 220 18.86 13.69 18.06
CA LEU A 220 19.22 13.83 19.48
C LEU A 220 18.65 12.67 20.32
N LYS A 221 17.38 12.32 20.13
CA LYS A 221 16.76 11.18 20.83
C LYS A 221 17.48 9.88 20.52
N THR A 222 17.79 9.63 19.25
CA THR A 222 18.54 8.43 18.83
C THR A 222 19.91 8.36 19.47
N VAL A 223 20.65 9.47 19.49
CA VAL A 223 21.98 9.56 20.12
C VAL A 223 21.88 9.33 21.63
N MET A 224 20.90 9.93 22.30
CA MET A 224 20.69 9.73 23.73
C MET A 224 20.33 8.28 24.06
N ALA A 225 19.43 7.67 23.27
CA ALA A 225 19.04 6.28 23.46
C ALA A 225 20.24 5.33 23.28
N ALA A 226 21.05 5.51 22.24
CA ALA A 226 22.25 4.70 22.02
C ALA A 226 23.29 4.89 23.14
N ARG A 227 23.44 6.12 23.67
CA ARG A 227 24.29 6.40 24.84
C ARG A 227 23.80 5.68 26.09
N LEU A 228 22.49 5.58 26.31
CA LEU A 228 21.92 4.78 27.41
C LEU A 228 22.20 3.29 27.25
N MET A 229 22.35 2.80 26.02
CA MET A 229 22.77 1.43 25.72
C MET A 229 24.30 1.22 25.84
N GLY A 230 25.05 2.25 26.23
CA GLY A 230 26.51 2.19 26.40
C GLY A 230 27.31 2.41 25.12
N ALA A 231 26.67 2.87 24.04
CA ALA A 231 27.35 3.16 22.78
C ALA A 231 27.58 4.67 22.61
N GLU A 232 28.79 5.06 22.18
CA GLU A 232 29.12 6.43 21.85
C GLU A 232 28.70 6.74 20.41
N CYS A 233 27.92 7.82 20.23
CA CYS A 233 27.47 8.24 18.91
C CYS A 233 28.28 9.39 18.35
N ILE A 234 28.59 9.28 17.06
CA ILE A 234 29.25 10.31 16.25
C ILE A 234 28.30 10.69 15.11
N ILE A 235 28.09 11.99 14.89
CA ILE A 235 27.34 12.47 13.72
C ILE A 235 28.33 12.85 12.62
N SER A 236 28.22 12.22 11.45
CA SER A 236 29.03 12.54 10.28
C SER A 236 28.22 13.24 9.18
N GLY A 237 28.90 13.95 8.29
CA GLY A 237 28.25 14.61 7.15
C GLY A 237 27.72 16.02 7.46
N ILE A 238 28.19 16.65 8.54
CA ILE A 238 27.82 18.03 8.88
C ILE A 238 28.47 18.99 7.88
N ARG A 239 27.69 19.43 6.89
CA ARG A 239 28.08 20.44 5.89
C ARG A 239 27.93 21.86 6.47
N PRO A 240 28.61 22.88 5.93
CA PRO A 240 28.49 24.27 6.42
C PRO A 240 27.06 24.79 6.52
N GLN A 241 26.20 24.46 5.55
CA GLN A 241 24.78 24.83 5.55
C GLN A 241 24.01 24.19 6.71
N ILE A 242 24.23 22.89 6.97
CA ILE A 242 23.58 22.17 8.08
C ILE A 242 24.02 22.77 9.43
N ALA A 243 25.32 23.05 9.58
CA ALA A 243 25.84 23.67 10.80
C ALA A 243 25.20 25.05 11.06
N GLN A 244 25.05 25.89 10.03
CA GLN A 244 24.39 27.19 10.14
C GLN A 244 22.92 27.04 10.54
N THR A 245 22.20 26.08 9.94
CA THR A 245 20.79 25.83 10.26
C THR A 245 20.60 25.32 11.68
N VAL A 246 21.44 24.40 12.15
CA VAL A 246 21.38 23.89 13.52
C VAL A 246 21.57 25.02 14.53
N VAL A 247 22.55 25.91 14.29
CA VAL A 247 22.80 27.07 15.14
C VAL A 247 21.65 28.08 15.08
N SER A 248 21.09 28.36 13.90
CA SER A 248 19.99 29.33 13.76
C SER A 248 18.69 28.84 14.39
N LEU A 249 18.46 27.53 14.41
CA LEU A 249 17.34 26.89 15.09
C LEU A 249 17.54 26.77 16.62
N GLY A 250 18.71 27.13 17.15
CA GLY A 250 19.01 27.03 18.58
C GLY A 250 19.12 25.59 19.08
N ILE A 251 19.44 24.63 18.21
CA ILE A 251 19.63 23.23 18.59
C ILE A 251 21.05 23.07 19.14
N GLU A 252 21.15 22.54 20.36
CA GLU A 252 22.42 22.24 21.00
C GLU A 252 22.74 20.75 20.87
N PHE A 253 23.76 20.41 20.07
CA PHE A 253 24.31 19.05 20.05
C PHE A 253 25.21 18.72 21.25
N GLY A 254 25.45 19.68 22.15
CA GLY A 254 26.21 19.49 23.39
C GLY A 254 27.55 18.80 23.14
N ASP A 255 27.79 17.71 23.88
CA ASP A 255 29.02 16.91 23.82
C ASP A 255 29.00 15.81 22.72
N ILE A 256 28.08 15.87 21.77
CA ILE A 256 28.04 14.91 20.67
C ILE A 256 29.18 15.22 19.70
N VAL A 257 30.05 14.22 19.46
CA VAL A 257 31.13 14.35 18.51
C VAL A 257 30.56 14.49 17.10
N THR A 258 30.97 15.53 16.39
CA THR A 258 30.59 15.77 14.99
C THR A 258 31.81 15.72 14.08
N LYS A 259 31.62 15.21 12.85
CA LYS A 259 32.65 15.17 11.80
C LYS A 259 32.07 15.56 10.44
N SER A 260 32.94 16.09 9.58
CA SER A 260 32.60 16.50 8.22
C SER A 260 32.26 15.34 7.29
N SER A 261 32.83 14.14 7.53
CA SER A 261 32.64 12.98 6.67
C SER A 261 32.58 11.68 7.48
N LEU A 262 31.98 10.64 6.88
CA LEU A 262 31.97 9.28 7.45
C LEU A 262 33.39 8.74 7.67
N ALA A 263 34.33 9.06 6.78
CA ALA A 263 35.72 8.64 6.91
C ALA A 263 36.40 9.27 8.15
N ASP A 264 36.15 10.57 8.40
CA ASP A 264 36.69 11.27 9.57
C ASP A 264 36.08 10.74 10.88
N ALA A 265 34.80 10.37 10.85
CA ALA A 265 34.12 9.73 11.98
C ALA A 265 34.69 8.34 12.27
N LEU A 266 34.87 7.51 11.25
CA LEU A 266 35.48 6.21 11.40
C LEU A 266 36.90 6.32 11.97
N LEU A 267 37.74 7.20 11.42
CA LEU A 267 39.09 7.42 11.94
C LEU A 267 39.10 7.87 13.40
N HIS A 268 38.14 8.70 13.80
CA HIS A 268 37.97 9.10 15.19
C HIS A 268 37.63 7.91 16.10
N THR A 269 36.68 7.06 15.70
CA THR A 269 36.31 5.85 16.47
C THR A 269 37.45 4.85 16.59
N LEU A 270 38.21 4.63 15.51
CA LEU A 270 39.38 3.75 15.52
C LEU A 270 40.44 4.23 16.51
N ARG A 271 40.73 5.54 16.52
CA ARG A 271 41.69 6.12 17.47
C ARG A 271 41.21 6.03 18.91
N ALA A 272 39.91 6.22 19.14
CA ALA A 272 39.32 6.09 20.47
C ALA A 272 39.37 4.63 20.97
N SER A 273 39.28 3.64 20.08
CA SER A 273 39.43 2.22 20.40
C SER A 273 40.90 1.74 20.45
N GLY A 274 41.87 2.64 20.28
CA GLY A 274 43.30 2.34 20.36
C GLY A 274 43.93 1.81 19.07
N ALA A 275 43.21 1.86 17.95
CA ALA A 275 43.72 1.54 16.61
C ALA A 275 44.13 2.82 15.86
N ASP A 276 45.18 2.76 15.05
CA ASP A 276 45.58 3.89 14.19
C ASP A 276 45.80 3.45 12.75
N VAL A 277 45.53 4.36 11.81
CA VAL A 277 45.63 4.11 10.37
C VAL A 277 46.95 4.69 9.86
N VAL A 278 47.91 3.82 9.58
CA VAL A 278 49.19 4.21 9.01
C VAL A 278 49.18 4.11 7.49
N ARG A 279 49.75 5.11 6.80
CA ARG A 279 50.00 4.99 5.36
C ARG A 279 51.14 4.01 5.15
N ALA A 280 50.88 2.90 4.47
CA ALA A 280 51.94 1.99 4.04
C ALA A 280 52.93 2.76 3.16
N ARG A 281 54.23 2.71 3.49
CA ARG A 281 55.27 3.23 2.59
C ARG A 281 55.24 2.40 1.31
N ARG A 282 55.01 3.04 0.16
CA ARG A 282 55.30 2.40 -1.13
C ARG A 282 56.80 2.06 -1.13
N ALA A 283 57.13 0.78 -1.28
CA ALA A 283 58.48 0.39 -1.69
C ALA A 283 58.72 1.05 -3.06
N ILE A 284 59.76 1.89 -3.13
CA ILE A 284 60.26 2.47 -4.38
C ILE A 284 60.99 1.37 -5.14
#